data_AF-A0A975CKH1-F1
#
_entry.id   AF-A0A975CKH1-F1
#
_cell.length_a   1.000
_cell.length_b   1.000
_cell.length_c   1.000
_cell.angle_alpha   90.00
_cell.angle_beta   90.00
_cell.angle_gamma   90.00
#
_symmetry.space_group_name_H-M   'P 1'
#
loop_
_entity.id
_entity.type
_entity.pdbx_description
1 polymer ?
#
loop_
_entity_poly.entity_id
_entity_poly.type
_entity_poly.pdbx_seq_one_letter_code
_entity_poly.pdbx_strand_id
1 'polypeptide(L)'
;MELKKDQIQFIDHRLENEGVKYWDIRIEMLDHVVTDVEKRIELGESFNDAVNNSFIFSGWNGSFESLTKERLFSINKIVRKQYFLKVKDLFTKPTSLLLIFLFVSIYCVIYNFASLSVFKTVTLVVLFAPIIIGFILHLKEFSKKGKSGYLTYSSFYIFFSFLLLNAVIQFVKPDGLIPVSKEAHLFVWFSVTVLNTIFSLAGVLVHIETSEKIKNIELKLKSL
;
A
#
# COMPACT_ATOMS: atom_id res chain seq x y z
N MET A 1 10.37 -32.96 -15.31
CA MET A 1 10.23 -32.60 -16.73
C MET A 1 9.95 -31.12 -16.73
N GLU A 2 10.66 -30.31 -17.50
CA GLU A 2 10.40 -28.86 -17.54
C GLU A 2 9.27 -28.53 -18.53
N LEU A 3 8.32 -27.69 -18.12
CA LEU A 3 7.25 -27.20 -18.99
C LEU A 3 7.77 -26.25 -20.06
N LYS A 4 7.17 -26.30 -21.25
CA LYS A 4 7.44 -25.33 -22.33
C LYS A 4 6.85 -23.97 -21.99
N LYS A 5 7.45 -22.89 -22.53
CA LYS A 5 6.97 -21.51 -22.34
C LYS A 5 5.48 -21.33 -22.64
N ASP A 6 4.98 -21.94 -23.70
CA ASP A 6 3.57 -21.85 -24.09
C ASP A 6 2.64 -22.52 -23.05
N GLN A 7 3.10 -23.60 -22.41
CA GLN A 7 2.36 -24.28 -21.34
C GLN A 7 2.32 -23.43 -20.06
N ILE A 8 3.42 -22.75 -19.74
CA ILE A 8 3.49 -21.83 -18.60
C ILE A 8 2.57 -20.62 -18.85
N GLN A 9 2.58 -20.06 -20.06
CA GLN A 9 1.68 -18.97 -20.44
C GLN A 9 0.21 -19.38 -20.38
N PHE A 10 -0.11 -20.61 -20.80
CA PHE A 10 -1.46 -21.17 -20.64
C PHE A 10 -1.89 -21.20 -19.17
N ILE A 11 -1.02 -21.65 -18.26
CA ILE A 11 -1.28 -21.67 -16.82
C ILE A 11 -1.46 -20.25 -16.27
N ASP A 12 -0.58 -19.31 -16.60
CA ASP A 12 -0.66 -17.91 -16.15
C ASP A 12 -1.97 -17.24 -16.58
N HIS A 13 -2.37 -17.40 -17.85
CA HIS A 13 -3.64 -16.88 -18.35
C HIS A 13 -4.84 -17.53 -17.67
N ARG A 14 -4.80 -18.84 -17.40
CA ARG A 14 -5.87 -19.50 -16.64
C ARG A 14 -5.95 -18.95 -15.21
N LEU A 15 -4.82 -18.77 -14.51
CA LEU A 15 -4.80 -18.17 -13.16
C LEU A 15 -5.42 -16.77 -13.14
N GLU A 16 -5.10 -15.94 -14.14
CA GLU A 16 -5.67 -14.60 -14.27
C GLU A 16 -7.19 -14.63 -14.46
N ASN A 17 -7.67 -15.48 -15.39
CA ASN A 17 -9.10 -15.64 -15.69
C ASN A 17 -9.90 -16.22 -14.51
N GLU A 18 -9.27 -17.06 -13.69
CA GLU A 18 -9.89 -17.71 -12.53
C GLU A 18 -9.85 -16.85 -11.25
N GLY A 19 -9.35 -15.61 -11.34
CA GLY A 19 -9.51 -14.60 -10.27
C GLY A 19 -8.21 -14.05 -9.66
N VAL A 20 -7.03 -14.49 -10.11
CA VAL A 20 -5.74 -14.00 -9.59
C VAL A 20 -5.30 -12.71 -10.30
N LYS A 21 -5.96 -11.61 -9.94
CA LYS A 21 -5.82 -10.29 -10.58
C LYS A 21 -4.53 -9.55 -10.24
N TYR A 22 -3.83 -9.97 -9.19
CA TYR A 22 -2.63 -9.29 -8.71
C TYR A 22 -1.40 -10.04 -9.19
N TRP A 23 -0.54 -9.38 -9.98
CA TRP A 23 0.55 -10.07 -10.67
C TRP A 23 1.58 -10.66 -9.70
N ASP A 24 1.84 -10.00 -8.58
CA ASP A 24 2.78 -10.46 -7.55
C ASP A 24 2.27 -11.71 -6.84
N ILE A 25 0.96 -11.82 -6.60
CA ILE A 25 0.32 -13.05 -6.12
C ILE A 25 0.31 -14.11 -7.22
N ARG A 26 0.04 -13.72 -8.47
CA ARG A 26 -0.05 -14.64 -9.60
C ARG A 26 1.27 -15.34 -9.89
N ILE A 27 2.38 -14.63 -9.82
CA ILE A 27 3.71 -15.24 -10.03
C ILE A 27 4.05 -16.25 -8.93
N GLU A 28 3.71 -15.97 -7.66
CA GLU A 28 3.88 -16.94 -6.57
C GLU A 28 3.03 -18.20 -6.82
N MET A 29 1.77 -18.01 -7.22
CA MET A 29 0.89 -19.15 -7.53
C MET A 29 1.34 -19.91 -8.78
N LEU A 30 1.82 -19.22 -9.80
CA LEU A 30 2.32 -19.82 -11.04
C LEU A 30 3.50 -20.74 -10.75
N ASP A 31 4.47 -20.31 -9.93
CA ASP A 31 5.62 -21.12 -9.53
C ASP A 31 5.21 -22.42 -8.83
N HIS A 32 4.27 -22.33 -7.88
CA HIS A 32 3.73 -23.49 -7.18
C HIS A 32 2.96 -24.44 -8.11
N VAL A 33 2.12 -23.90 -8.99
CA VAL A 33 1.32 -24.70 -9.93
C VAL A 33 2.21 -25.36 -10.97
N VAL A 34 3.16 -24.64 -11.56
CA VAL A 34 4.13 -25.21 -12.53
C VAL A 34 4.90 -26.37 -11.90
N THR A 35 5.42 -26.17 -10.69
CA THR A 35 6.14 -27.23 -9.96
C THR A 35 5.27 -28.47 -9.72
N ASP A 36 3.99 -28.30 -9.39
CA ASP A 36 3.07 -29.42 -9.16
C ASP A 36 2.69 -30.13 -10.46
N VAL A 37 2.45 -29.37 -11.53
CA VAL A 37 2.13 -29.91 -12.86
C VAL A 37 3.28 -30.77 -13.38
N GLU A 38 4.52 -30.28 -13.26
CA GLU A 38 5.70 -31.03 -13.69
C GLU A 38 5.83 -32.38 -12.96
N LYS A 39 5.60 -32.39 -11.65
CA LYS A 39 5.59 -33.62 -10.85
C LYS A 39 4.47 -34.57 -11.26
N ARG A 40 3.27 -34.06 -11.53
CA ARG A 40 2.13 -34.88 -11.98
C ARG A 40 2.36 -35.51 -13.35
N ILE A 41 2.96 -34.77 -14.27
CA ILE A 41 3.31 -35.31 -15.59
C ILE A 41 4.38 -36.40 -15.47
N GLU A 42 5.36 -36.24 -14.57
CA GLU A 42 6.32 -37.31 -14.27
C GLU A 42 5.66 -38.57 -13.71
N LEU A 43 4.55 -38.43 -13.01
CA LEU A 43 3.72 -39.54 -12.52
C LEU A 43 2.78 -40.13 -13.59
N GLY A 44 2.79 -39.59 -14.81
CA GLY A 44 2.04 -40.11 -15.96
C GLY A 44 0.70 -39.42 -16.23
N GLU A 45 0.37 -38.32 -15.53
CA GLU A 45 -0.83 -37.53 -15.85
C GLU A 45 -0.67 -36.79 -17.19
N SER A 46 -1.78 -36.62 -17.93
CA SER A 46 -1.79 -35.75 -19.11
C SER A 46 -1.62 -34.29 -18.68
N PHE A 47 -1.09 -33.42 -19.55
CA PHE A 47 -0.89 -32.01 -19.21
C PHE A 47 -2.19 -31.33 -18.72
N ASN A 48 -3.31 -31.57 -19.39
CA ASN A 48 -4.58 -30.92 -19.03
C ASN A 48 -5.10 -31.41 -17.67
N ASP A 49 -4.98 -32.72 -17.40
CA ASP A 49 -5.38 -33.31 -16.14
C ASP A 49 -4.48 -32.83 -15.00
N ALA A 50 -3.17 -32.81 -15.25
CA ALA A 50 -2.18 -32.30 -14.31
C ALA A 50 -2.46 -30.84 -13.93
N VAL A 51 -2.72 -29.95 -14.91
CA VAL A 51 -3.09 -28.56 -14.64
C VAL A 51 -4.38 -28.48 -13.83
N ASN A 52 -5.42 -29.22 -14.21
CA ASN A 52 -6.69 -29.17 -13.50
C ASN A 52 -6.57 -29.65 -12.04
N ASN A 53 -5.85 -30.76 -11.83
CA ASN A 53 -5.61 -31.34 -10.52
C ASN A 53 -4.72 -30.43 -9.66
N SER A 54 -3.69 -29.79 -10.24
CA SER A 54 -2.85 -28.81 -9.56
C SER A 54 -3.64 -27.57 -9.12
N PHE A 55 -4.60 -27.11 -9.93
CA PHE A 55 -5.48 -25.99 -9.57
C PHE A 55 -6.37 -26.36 -8.37
N ILE A 56 -7.03 -27.52 -8.43
CA ILE A 56 -7.87 -28.03 -7.33
C ILE A 56 -7.02 -28.17 -6.05
N PHE A 57 -5.84 -28.77 -6.16
CA PHE A 57 -4.91 -28.92 -5.04
C PHE A 57 -4.46 -27.58 -4.46
N SER A 58 -4.28 -26.57 -5.31
CA SER A 58 -3.94 -25.19 -4.92
C SER A 58 -5.12 -24.40 -4.34
N GLY A 59 -6.27 -25.04 -4.13
CA GLY A 59 -7.45 -24.44 -3.50
C GLY A 59 -8.47 -23.84 -4.47
N TRP A 60 -8.43 -24.20 -5.76
CA TRP A 60 -9.46 -23.81 -6.72
C TRP A 60 -10.80 -24.48 -6.41
N ASN A 61 -11.85 -23.69 -6.20
CA ASN A 61 -13.23 -24.17 -5.99
C ASN A 61 -14.24 -23.48 -6.93
N GLY A 62 -13.86 -23.32 -8.20
CA GLY A 62 -14.58 -22.52 -9.19
C GLY A 62 -14.07 -21.08 -9.32
N SER A 63 -13.21 -20.64 -8.39
CA SER A 63 -12.40 -19.41 -8.51
C SER A 63 -11.27 -19.40 -7.47
N PHE A 64 -10.24 -18.58 -7.68
CA PHE A 64 -9.21 -18.24 -6.70
C PHE A 64 -9.47 -16.92 -5.95
N GLU A 65 -10.65 -16.31 -6.08
CA GLU A 65 -10.94 -15.02 -5.43
C GLU A 65 -10.79 -15.07 -3.90
N SER A 66 -11.23 -16.16 -3.25
CA SER A 66 -11.10 -16.36 -1.81
C SER A 66 -9.62 -16.43 -1.38
N LEU A 67 -8.82 -17.25 -2.07
CA LEU A 67 -7.38 -17.39 -1.85
C LEU A 67 -6.66 -16.06 -2.10
N THR A 68 -7.00 -15.37 -3.18
CA THR A 68 -6.44 -14.05 -3.51
C THR A 68 -6.75 -13.05 -2.39
N LYS A 69 -7.96 -13.06 -1.85
CA LYS A 69 -8.35 -12.20 -0.72
C LYS A 69 -7.56 -12.53 0.55
N GLU A 70 -7.36 -13.79 0.86
CA GLU A 70 -6.53 -14.23 2.00
C GLU A 70 -5.07 -13.77 1.85
N ARG A 71 -4.51 -13.90 0.64
CA ARG A 71 -3.16 -13.42 0.32
C ARG A 71 -3.06 -11.91 0.46
N LEU A 72 -4.05 -11.16 -0.02
CA LEU A 72 -4.13 -9.71 0.20
C LEU A 72 -4.19 -9.33 1.68
N PHE A 73 -4.95 -10.06 2.50
CA PHE A 73 -4.95 -9.85 3.97
C PHE A 73 -3.57 -10.07 4.58
N SER A 74 -2.86 -11.12 4.15
CA SER A 74 -1.50 -11.41 4.59
C SER A 74 -0.52 -10.32 4.18
N ILE A 75 -0.60 -9.84 2.94
CA ILE A 75 0.18 -8.70 2.43
C ILE A 75 -0.11 -7.45 3.26
N ASN A 76 -1.39 -7.13 3.50
CA ASN A 76 -1.76 -5.97 4.33
C ASN A 76 -1.15 -6.07 5.73
N LYS A 77 -1.16 -7.27 6.36
CA LYS A 77 -0.53 -7.47 7.68
C LYS A 77 0.96 -7.13 7.65
N ILE A 78 1.67 -7.50 6.58
CA ILE A 78 3.09 -7.19 6.38
C ILE A 78 3.29 -5.68 6.19
N VAL A 79 2.57 -5.06 5.25
CA VAL A 79 2.69 -3.63 4.94
C VAL A 79 2.31 -2.77 6.16
N ARG A 80 1.24 -3.14 6.88
CA ARG A 80 0.84 -2.49 8.13
C ARG A 80 1.93 -2.51 9.17
N LYS A 81 2.58 -3.68 9.34
CA LYS A 81 3.71 -3.80 10.28
C LYS A 81 4.85 -2.87 9.87
N GLN A 82 5.20 -2.83 8.59
CA GLN A 82 6.23 -1.93 8.06
C GLN A 82 5.86 -0.45 8.28
N TYR A 83 4.60 -0.09 8.07
CA TYR A 83 4.07 1.24 8.35
C TYR A 83 4.27 1.66 9.80
N PHE A 84 3.82 0.87 10.77
CA PHE A 84 3.97 1.22 12.18
C PHE A 84 5.44 1.18 12.66
N LEU A 85 6.27 0.32 12.08
CA LEU A 85 7.71 0.37 12.29
C LEU A 85 8.30 1.68 11.77
N LYS A 86 7.90 2.16 10.58
CA LYS A 86 8.37 3.43 10.03
C LYS A 86 7.91 4.62 10.86
N VAL A 87 6.66 4.61 11.33
CA VAL A 87 6.15 5.60 12.28
C VAL A 87 7.02 5.61 13.54
N LYS A 88 7.26 4.45 14.15
CA LYS A 88 8.12 4.33 15.33
C LYS A 88 9.53 4.88 15.06
N ASP A 89 10.12 4.55 13.91
CA ASP A 89 11.43 5.04 13.49
C ASP A 89 11.47 6.58 13.45
N LEU A 90 10.42 7.22 12.90
CA LEU A 90 10.34 8.68 12.84
C LEU A 90 10.34 9.34 14.24
N PHE A 91 9.77 8.67 15.24
CA PHE A 91 9.72 9.15 16.63
C PHE A 91 10.88 8.66 17.51
N THR A 92 11.80 7.88 16.98
CA THR A 92 12.93 7.31 17.77
C THR A 92 14.30 7.69 17.23
N LYS A 93 14.43 7.93 15.91
CA LYS A 93 15.69 8.35 15.30
C LYS A 93 15.97 9.82 15.58
N PRO A 94 17.14 10.19 16.13
CA PRO A 94 17.47 11.58 16.46
C PRO A 94 17.37 12.53 15.26
N THR A 95 17.77 12.08 14.07
CA THR A 95 17.67 12.86 12.83
C THR A 95 16.21 13.14 12.46
N SER A 96 15.33 12.14 12.57
CA SER A 96 13.89 12.31 12.33
C SER A 96 13.24 13.22 13.37
N LEU A 97 13.61 13.08 14.65
CA LEU A 97 13.13 13.95 15.72
C LEU A 97 13.54 15.41 15.51
N LEU A 98 14.77 15.67 15.09
CA LEU A 98 15.23 17.01 14.76
C LEU A 98 14.41 17.61 13.61
N LEU A 99 14.15 16.84 12.55
CA LEU A 99 13.34 17.29 11.41
C LEU A 99 11.88 17.56 11.82
N ILE A 100 11.28 16.69 12.63
CA ILE A 100 9.93 16.89 13.17
C ILE A 100 9.89 18.15 14.04
N PHE A 101 10.87 18.33 14.92
CA PHE A 101 10.97 19.52 15.76
C PHE A 101 11.05 20.79 14.93
N LEU A 102 11.95 20.85 13.95
CA LEU A 102 12.09 22.00 13.04
C LEU A 102 10.79 22.28 12.28
N PHE A 103 10.14 21.26 11.73
CA PHE A 103 8.85 21.38 11.05
C PHE A 103 7.77 21.94 11.98
N VAL A 104 7.62 21.38 13.18
CA VAL A 104 6.61 21.81 14.16
C VAL A 104 6.91 23.24 14.64
N SER A 105 8.16 23.60 14.88
CA SER A 105 8.56 24.95 15.28
C SER A 105 8.22 25.98 14.21
N ILE A 106 8.57 25.71 12.94
CA ILE A 106 8.22 26.59 11.81
C ILE A 106 6.70 26.74 11.70
N TYR A 107 5.97 25.62 11.78
CA TYR A 107 4.52 25.66 11.67
C TYR A 107 3.86 26.36 12.86
N CYS A 108 4.44 26.26 14.05
CA CYS A 108 4.02 26.99 15.25
C CYS A 108 4.20 28.51 15.10
N VAL A 109 5.29 28.96 14.46
CA VAL A 109 5.47 30.39 14.12
C VAL A 109 4.36 30.86 13.19
N ILE A 110 4.01 30.08 12.17
CA ILE A 110 2.91 30.41 11.25
C ILE A 110 1.58 30.47 12.00
N TYR A 111 1.32 29.51 12.89
CA TYR A 111 0.09 29.48 13.70
C TYR A 111 -0.07 30.72 14.59
N ASN A 112 1.00 31.17 15.26
CA ASN A 112 0.91 32.26 16.23
C ASN A 112 0.98 33.67 15.60
N PHE A 113 1.73 33.83 14.51
CA PHE A 113 2.07 35.16 13.99
C PHE A 113 1.53 35.45 12.59
N ALA A 114 1.10 34.45 11.82
CA ALA A 114 0.53 34.70 10.50
C ALA A 114 -0.94 35.11 10.59
N SER A 115 -1.42 35.79 9.54
CA SER A 115 -2.86 36.04 9.41
C SER A 115 -3.64 34.72 9.26
N LEU A 116 -4.90 34.73 9.68
CA LEU A 116 -5.78 33.55 9.58
C LEU A 116 -5.85 32.98 8.15
N SER A 117 -5.83 33.86 7.14
CA SER A 117 -5.83 33.44 5.74
C SER A 117 -4.55 32.70 5.37
N VAL A 118 -3.39 33.21 5.78
CA VAL A 118 -2.09 32.57 5.52
C VAL A 118 -2.02 31.22 6.23
N PHE A 119 -2.41 31.16 7.50
CA PHE A 119 -2.46 29.90 8.26
C PHE A 119 -3.30 28.86 7.52
N LYS A 120 -4.55 29.18 7.15
CA LYS A 120 -5.44 28.26 6.42
C LYS A 120 -4.84 27.75 5.11
N THR A 121 -4.25 28.64 4.31
CA THR A 121 -3.61 28.25 3.04
C THR A 121 -2.44 27.31 3.28
N VAL A 122 -1.55 27.62 4.22
CA VAL A 122 -0.41 26.76 4.56
C VAL A 122 -0.89 25.41 5.09
N THR A 123 -1.87 25.40 6.00
CA THR A 123 -2.49 24.19 6.54
C THR A 123 -2.99 23.27 5.42
N LEU A 124 -3.72 23.81 4.44
CA LEU A 124 -4.22 23.04 3.31
C LEU A 124 -3.07 22.48 2.46
N VAL A 125 -2.06 23.30 2.14
CA VAL A 125 -0.90 22.84 1.37
C VAL A 125 -0.17 21.70 2.10
N VAL A 126 0.09 21.86 3.40
CA VAL A 126 0.78 20.85 4.22
C VAL A 126 -0.04 19.57 4.35
N LEU A 127 -1.36 19.68 4.52
CA LEU A 127 -2.26 18.54 4.62
C LEU A 127 -2.34 17.74 3.32
N PHE A 128 -2.43 18.42 2.16
CA PHE A 128 -2.62 17.78 0.86
C PHE A 128 -1.31 17.43 0.14
N ALA A 129 -0.17 18.02 0.48
CA ALA A 129 1.10 17.71 -0.21
C ALA A 129 1.46 16.21 -0.18
N PRO A 130 1.40 15.49 0.96
CA PRO A 130 1.66 14.05 0.99
C PRO A 130 0.67 13.24 0.17
N ILE A 131 -0.59 13.69 0.11
CA ILE A 131 -1.67 13.05 -0.66
C ILE A 131 -1.40 13.19 -2.15
N ILE A 132 -1.01 14.39 -2.61
CA ILE A 132 -0.65 14.65 -4.00
C ILE A 132 0.56 13.80 -4.40
N ILE A 133 1.60 13.75 -3.56
CA ILE A 133 2.77 12.88 -3.78
C ILE A 133 2.33 11.42 -3.88
N GLY A 134 1.52 10.95 -2.94
CA GLY A 134 0.97 9.58 -2.94
C GLY A 134 0.17 9.25 -4.19
N PHE A 135 -0.65 10.19 -4.66
CA PHE A 135 -1.46 10.04 -5.86
C PHE A 135 -0.59 9.94 -7.12
N ILE A 136 0.44 10.79 -7.25
CA ILE A 136 1.40 10.73 -8.36
C ILE A 136 2.13 9.37 -8.37
N LEU A 137 2.58 8.90 -7.20
CA LEU A 137 3.24 7.60 -7.07
C LEU A 137 2.29 6.46 -7.45
N HIS A 138 1.05 6.48 -6.98
CA HIS A 138 0.03 5.49 -7.30
C HIS A 138 -0.27 5.43 -8.81
N LEU A 139 -0.47 6.58 -9.47
CA LEU A 139 -0.73 6.64 -10.91
C LEU A 139 0.44 6.14 -11.75
N LYS A 140 1.67 6.47 -11.34
CA LYS A 140 2.89 5.99 -12.01
C LYS A 140 3.00 4.47 -11.98
N GLU A 141 2.48 3.83 -10.95
CA GLU A 141 2.51 2.37 -10.82
C GLU A 141 1.35 1.72 -11.58
N PHE A 142 0.14 2.27 -11.43
CA PHE A 142 -1.04 1.77 -12.14
C PHE A 142 -0.89 1.83 -13.67
N SER A 143 -0.21 2.87 -14.19
CA SER A 143 0.06 3.02 -15.62
C SER A 143 1.09 2.03 -16.17
N LYS A 144 1.94 1.45 -15.32
CA LYS A 144 3.09 0.67 -15.78
C LYS A 144 2.82 -0.82 -15.95
N LYS A 145 1.88 -1.41 -15.20
CA LYS A 145 1.50 -2.82 -15.27
C LYS A 145 0.36 -3.11 -14.29
N GLY A 146 -0.27 -4.28 -14.44
CA GLY A 146 -1.37 -4.76 -13.61
C GLY A 146 -1.17 -4.58 -12.10
N LYS A 147 -2.24 -4.81 -11.33
CA LYS A 147 -2.28 -4.48 -9.91
C LYS A 147 -1.25 -5.32 -9.12
N SER A 148 -0.45 -4.71 -8.25
CA SER A 148 0.34 -5.43 -7.23
C SER A 148 -0.37 -5.30 -5.88
N GLY A 149 -0.48 -6.41 -5.15
CA GLY A 149 -1.05 -6.42 -3.81
C GLY A 149 -0.23 -5.57 -2.85
N TYR A 150 1.10 -5.71 -2.88
CA TYR A 150 2.01 -4.94 -2.03
C TYR A 150 1.92 -3.42 -2.30
N LEU A 151 1.91 -3.03 -3.57
CA LEU A 151 1.82 -1.62 -3.96
C LEU A 151 0.44 -1.02 -3.68
N THR A 152 -0.62 -1.83 -3.81
CA THR A 152 -1.99 -1.41 -3.45
C THR A 152 -2.07 -1.07 -1.96
N TYR A 153 -1.58 -1.95 -1.08
CA TYR A 153 -1.64 -1.69 0.36
C TYR A 153 -0.65 -0.62 0.80
N SER A 154 0.55 -0.53 0.21
CA SER A 154 1.49 0.54 0.57
C SER A 154 0.93 1.91 0.16
N SER A 155 0.24 2.01 -0.99
CA SER A 155 -0.51 3.21 -1.40
C SER A 155 -1.61 3.56 -0.40
N PHE A 156 -2.38 2.58 0.08
CA PHE A 156 -3.43 2.80 1.09
C PHE A 156 -2.88 3.49 2.34
N TYR A 157 -1.71 3.08 2.83
CA TYR A 157 -1.10 3.68 4.03
C TYR A 157 -0.58 5.11 3.84
N ILE A 158 -0.44 5.60 2.61
CA ILE A 158 -0.20 7.04 2.36
C ILE A 158 -1.44 7.85 2.75
N PHE A 159 -2.63 7.37 2.37
CA PHE A 159 -3.90 8.06 2.61
C PHE A 159 -4.54 7.73 3.96
N PHE A 160 -4.09 6.66 4.61
CA PHE A 160 -4.68 6.14 5.85
C PHE A 160 -4.81 7.20 6.95
N SER A 161 -3.77 8.00 7.16
CA SER A 161 -3.80 9.04 8.20
C SER A 161 -4.76 10.18 7.89
N PHE A 162 -4.91 10.53 6.60
CA PHE A 162 -5.88 11.54 6.17
C PHE A 162 -7.31 11.06 6.42
N LEU A 163 -7.61 9.81 6.06
CA LEU A 163 -8.92 9.21 6.30
C LEU A 163 -9.28 9.18 7.79
N LEU A 164 -8.33 8.82 8.65
CA LEU A 164 -8.55 8.74 10.09
C LEU A 164 -8.66 10.12 10.76
N LEU A 165 -7.75 11.04 10.45
CA LEU A 165 -7.64 12.29 11.19
C LEU A 165 -8.59 13.37 10.68
N ASN A 166 -9.09 13.28 9.44
CA ASN A 166 -10.14 14.16 8.94
C ASN A 166 -11.43 14.02 9.77
N ALA A 167 -11.73 12.82 10.30
CA ALA A 167 -12.86 12.61 11.20
C ALA A 167 -12.76 13.52 12.45
N VAL A 168 -11.56 13.71 13.00
CA VAL A 168 -11.34 14.58 14.18
C VAL A 168 -11.70 16.03 13.85
N ILE A 169 -11.28 16.53 12.69
CA ILE A 169 -11.61 17.89 12.23
C ILE A 169 -13.13 18.06 12.05
N GLN A 170 -13.81 17.06 11.49
CA GLN A 170 -15.25 17.15 11.21
C GLN A 170 -16.10 17.12 12.47
N PHE A 171 -15.69 16.32 13.46
CA PHE A 171 -16.43 16.17 14.72
C PHE A 171 -16.11 17.26 15.74
N VAL A 172 -14.86 17.74 15.81
CA VAL A 172 -14.40 18.74 16.77
C VAL A 172 -14.37 20.12 16.13
N LYS A 173 -15.52 20.78 16.11
CA LYS A 173 -15.71 22.13 15.56
C LYS A 173 -16.84 22.85 16.32
N PRO A 174 -16.98 24.19 16.22
CA PRO A 174 -17.97 24.94 16.99
C PRO A 174 -19.41 24.40 16.90
N ASP A 175 -19.82 24.01 15.70
CA ASP A 175 -21.15 23.43 15.42
C ASP A 175 -21.06 21.91 15.16
N GLY A 176 -20.10 21.24 15.79
CA GLY A 176 -19.79 19.82 15.61
C GLY A 176 -20.49 18.92 16.62
N LEU A 177 -20.20 17.62 16.54
CA LEU A 177 -20.59 16.67 17.59
C LEU A 177 -19.89 16.97 18.93
N ILE A 178 -18.66 17.47 18.86
CA ILE A 178 -17.87 17.94 20.00
C ILE A 178 -17.68 19.45 19.81
N PRO A 179 -18.57 20.29 20.38
CA PRO A 179 -18.49 21.74 20.23
C PRO A 179 -17.28 22.29 20.97
N VAL A 180 -16.53 23.17 20.31
CA VAL A 180 -15.32 23.82 20.85
C VAL A 180 -15.25 25.27 20.41
N SER A 181 -14.45 26.10 21.10
CA SER A 181 -14.23 27.49 20.67
C SER A 181 -13.53 27.55 19.30
N LYS A 182 -13.57 28.71 18.65
CA LYS A 182 -12.89 28.91 17.36
C LYS A 182 -11.37 28.73 17.48
N GLU A 183 -10.80 29.21 18.58
CA GLU A 183 -9.38 29.10 18.91
C GLU A 183 -9.00 27.62 19.12
N ALA A 184 -9.81 26.88 19.89
CA ALA A 184 -9.61 25.45 20.10
C ALA A 184 -9.72 24.67 18.78
N HIS A 185 -10.66 25.01 17.90
CA HIS A 185 -10.77 24.40 16.58
C HIS A 185 -9.55 24.68 15.69
N LEU A 186 -8.98 25.90 15.72
CA LEU A 186 -7.74 26.20 15.00
C LEU A 186 -6.55 25.39 15.53
N PHE A 187 -6.48 25.18 16.85
CA PHE A 187 -5.48 24.31 17.45
C PHE A 187 -5.67 22.83 17.06
N VAL A 188 -6.92 22.36 16.92
CA VAL A 188 -7.23 21.02 16.38
C VAL A 188 -6.71 20.90 14.95
N TRP A 189 -6.98 21.89 14.08
CA TRP A 189 -6.43 21.92 12.72
C TRP A 189 -4.91 21.87 12.70
N PHE A 190 -4.25 22.66 13.55
CA PHE A 190 -2.80 22.63 13.71
C PHE A 190 -2.31 21.21 14.08
N SER A 191 -2.86 20.64 15.16
CA SER A 191 -2.43 19.34 15.71
C SER A 191 -2.67 18.20 14.73
N VAL A 192 -3.86 18.16 14.12
CA VAL A 192 -4.20 17.15 13.11
C VAL A 192 -3.29 17.26 11.90
N THR A 193 -2.99 18.47 11.43
CA THR A 193 -2.12 18.67 10.26
C THR A 193 -0.70 18.18 10.53
N VAL A 194 -0.15 18.48 11.72
CA VAL A 194 1.16 17.96 12.14
C VAL A 194 1.17 16.44 12.14
N LEU A 195 0.22 15.81 12.84
CA LEU A 195 0.14 14.36 12.93
C LEU A 195 -0.07 13.73 11.54
N ASN A 196 -1.02 14.24 10.76
CA ASN A 196 -1.31 13.75 9.42
C ASN A 196 -0.08 13.79 8.51
N THR A 197 0.71 14.88 8.59
CA THR A 197 1.92 15.01 7.78
C THR A 197 2.95 13.94 8.14
N ILE A 198 3.20 13.74 9.43
CA ILE A 198 4.16 12.73 9.92
C ILE A 198 3.71 11.32 9.53
N PHE A 199 2.43 11.00 9.77
CA PHE A 199 1.88 9.68 9.45
C PHE A 199 1.77 9.41 7.94
N SER A 200 1.44 10.42 7.13
CA SER A 200 1.43 10.30 5.68
C SER A 200 2.84 10.15 5.11
N LEU A 201 3.83 10.87 5.65
CA LEU A 201 5.23 10.72 5.28
C LEU A 201 5.73 9.30 5.55
N ALA A 202 5.36 8.69 6.68
CA ALA A 202 5.66 7.28 6.95
C ALA A 202 5.08 6.36 5.86
N GLY A 203 3.84 6.62 5.43
CA GLY A 203 3.20 5.90 4.32
C GLY A 203 3.96 6.05 3.00
N VAL A 204 4.39 7.27 2.66
CA VAL A 204 5.17 7.56 1.44
C VAL A 204 6.50 6.81 1.46
N LEU A 205 7.22 6.83 2.58
CA LEU A 205 8.50 6.12 2.72
C LEU A 205 8.34 4.60 2.56
N VAL A 206 7.29 4.02 3.18
CA VAL A 206 6.98 2.59 3.01
C VAL A 206 6.65 2.26 1.56
N HIS A 207 5.88 3.12 0.89
CA HIS A 207 5.52 2.93 -0.51
C HIS A 207 6.76 2.94 -1.42
N ILE A 208 7.67 3.90 -1.25
CA ILE A 208 8.94 3.96 -2.00
C ILE A 208 9.76 2.68 -1.78
N GLU A 209 9.98 2.28 -0.52
CA GLU A 209 10.73 1.07 -0.18
C GLU A 209 10.08 -0.21 -0.74
N THR A 210 8.75 -0.25 -0.78
CA THR A 210 8.00 -1.37 -1.38
C THR A 210 8.15 -1.39 -2.90
N SER A 211 8.03 -0.22 -3.54
CA SER A 211 8.20 -0.06 -4.99
C SER A 211 9.58 -0.51 -5.47
N GLU A 212 10.63 -0.16 -4.73
CA GLU A 212 12.00 -0.61 -5.02
C GLU A 212 12.16 -2.13 -4.89
N LYS A 213 11.63 -2.73 -3.81
CA LYS A 213 11.67 -4.19 -3.61
C LYS A 213 10.95 -4.93 -4.73
N ILE A 214 9.76 -4.47 -5.10
CA ILE A 214 8.94 -5.06 -6.15
C ILE A 214 9.64 -4.94 -7.52
N LYS A 215 10.23 -3.78 -7.82
CA LYS A 215 11.02 -3.59 -9.05
C LYS A 215 12.21 -4.54 -9.13
N ASN A 216 12.89 -4.79 -8.01
CA ASN A 216 14.01 -5.73 -7.95
C ASN A 216 13.55 -7.18 -8.18
N ILE A 217 12.40 -7.57 -7.65
CA ILE A 217 11.79 -8.88 -7.92
C ILE A 217 11.44 -9.01 -9.41
N GLU A 218 10.82 -7.99 -10.00
CA GLU A 218 10.48 -7.98 -11.43
C GLU A 218 11.72 -8.12 -12.32
N LEU A 219 12.81 -7.40 -12.01
CA LEU A 219 14.05 -7.48 -12.77
C LEU A 219 14.66 -8.90 -12.74
N LYS A 220 14.62 -9.56 -11.58
CA LYS A 220 15.09 -10.95 -11.44
C LYS A 220 14.24 -11.92 -12.25
N LEU A 221 12.92 -11.71 -12.28
CA LEU A 221 12.00 -12.56 -13.04
C LEU A 221 12.15 -12.41 -14.56
N LYS A 222 12.53 -11.23 -15.06
CA LYS A 222 12.81 -11.01 -16.48
C LYS A 222 14.15 -11.55 -16.96
N SER A 223 15.08 -11.80 -16.04
CA SER A 223 16.39 -12.38 -16.36
C SER A 223 16.41 -13.92 -16.37
N LEU A 224 15.29 -14.55 -16.01
CA LEU A 224 15.04 -15.99 -16.13
C LEU A 224 14.34 -16.28 -17.47
#